data_AF-A0A3M1D505-F1
#
_entry.id   AF-A0A3M1D505-F1
#
_cell.length_a   1.000
_cell.length_b   1.000
_cell.length_c   1.000
_cell.angle_alpha   90.00
_cell.angle_beta   90.00
_cell.angle_gamma   90.00
#
_symmetry.space_group_name_H-M   'P 1'
#
loop_
_entity.id
_entity.type
_entity.pdbx_description
1 polymer ?
#
loop_
_entity_poly.entity_id
_entity_poly.type
_entity_poly.pdbx_seq_one_letter_code
_entity_poly.pdbx_strand_id
1 'polypeptide(L)'
;AYTEVGRKDAYQRDTVRYVAGEQFAFTAAVNGYMMRERPATNIFMGAFFAESLLLAETGNAAGSIQIAGTAQPEQLPFFIAACDYTLMGEELYAASAYLSHEPLILGGLKGQDFMKILIVIAILLGIVLVIFNSGDWYLQLFEMR
;
A
#
# COMPACT_ATOMS: atom_id res chain seq x y z
N ALA A 1 -11.45 -10.22 19.64
CA ALA A 1 -9.97 -10.05 19.64
C ALA A 1 -9.34 -10.45 20.98
N TYR A 2 -9.01 -9.56 21.92
CA TYR A 2 -8.24 -9.89 23.14
C TYR A 2 -8.88 -10.96 24.05
N THR A 3 -10.21 -10.97 24.16
CA THR A 3 -10.96 -12.00 24.89
C THR A 3 -10.89 -13.37 24.23
N GLU A 4 -10.85 -13.44 22.90
CA GLU A 4 -10.85 -14.70 22.14
C GLU A 4 -9.49 -15.40 22.18
N VAL A 5 -8.41 -14.65 22.33
CA VAL A 5 -7.04 -15.18 22.53
C VAL A 5 -6.62 -15.26 24.01
N GLY A 6 -7.57 -15.09 24.95
CA GLY A 6 -7.33 -15.27 26.38
C GLY A 6 -6.49 -14.18 27.07
N ARG A 7 -6.23 -13.04 26.41
CA ARG A 7 -5.40 -11.93 26.93
C ARG A 7 -6.25 -10.69 27.25
N LYS A 8 -7.24 -10.84 28.12
CA LYS A 8 -8.13 -9.74 28.53
C LYS A 8 -7.37 -8.61 29.24
N ASP A 9 -6.30 -8.96 29.94
CA ASP A 9 -5.38 -8.06 30.65
C ASP A 9 -4.61 -7.12 29.72
N ALA A 10 -4.39 -7.51 28.47
CA ALA A 10 -3.73 -6.69 27.46
C ALA A 10 -4.65 -5.63 26.82
N TYR A 11 -5.95 -5.64 27.14
CA TYR A 11 -6.88 -4.65 26.59
C TYR A 11 -6.66 -3.28 27.22
N GLN A 12 -6.27 -2.32 26.38
CA GLN A 12 -6.26 -0.90 26.75
C GLN A 12 -7.33 -0.18 25.94
N ARG A 13 -8.25 0.49 26.65
CA ARG A 13 -9.36 1.21 26.02
C ARG A 13 -8.88 2.29 25.04
N ASP A 14 -7.70 2.86 25.31
CA ASP A 14 -7.14 3.97 24.54
C ASP A 14 -6.19 3.54 23.41
N THR A 15 -6.11 2.24 23.08
CA THR A 15 -5.30 1.76 21.95
C THR A 15 -5.85 2.22 20.60
N VAL A 16 -7.17 2.34 20.47
CA VAL A 16 -7.83 2.82 19.24
C VAL A 16 -8.55 4.11 19.57
N ARG A 17 -8.08 5.22 18.99
CA ARG A 17 -8.63 6.54 19.24
C ARG A 17 -9.19 7.12 17.95
N TYR A 18 -10.45 7.52 18.00
CA TYR A 18 -10.98 8.43 17.00
C TYR A 18 -10.54 9.85 17.35
N VAL A 19 -9.95 10.56 16.39
CA VAL A 19 -9.37 11.88 16.61
C VAL A 19 -10.20 12.97 15.95
N ALA A 20 -10.41 12.85 14.64
CA ALA A 20 -11.25 13.76 13.86
C ALA A 20 -11.69 13.08 12.57
N GLY A 21 -12.81 13.54 12.00
CA GLY A 21 -13.32 13.08 10.70
C GLY A 21 -12.82 13.92 9.53
N GLU A 22 -12.38 15.15 9.80
CA GLU A 22 -11.80 16.05 8.80
C GLU A 22 -10.29 15.82 8.66
N GLN A 23 -9.81 15.83 7.41
CA GLN A 23 -8.48 15.35 7.03
C GLN A 23 -7.33 16.13 7.67
N PHE A 24 -7.37 17.46 7.62
CA PHE A 24 -6.35 18.30 8.25
C PHE A 24 -6.48 18.36 9.78
N ALA A 25 -7.70 18.22 10.32
CA ALA A 25 -7.90 18.15 11.76
C ALA A 25 -7.28 16.86 12.34
N PHE A 26 -7.46 15.73 11.64
CA PHE A 26 -6.79 14.47 11.96
C PHE A 26 -5.26 14.66 11.95
N THR A 27 -4.73 15.24 10.88
CA THR A 27 -3.29 15.42 10.69
C THR A 27 -2.67 16.33 11.75
N ALA A 28 -3.29 17.47 12.05
CA ALA A 28 -2.79 18.38 13.09
C ALA A 28 -2.76 17.71 14.47
N ALA A 29 -3.79 16.94 14.81
CA ALA A 29 -3.86 16.25 16.08
C ALA A 29 -2.82 15.12 16.18
N VAL A 30 -2.67 14.31 15.12
CA VAL A 30 -1.66 13.23 15.05
C VAL A 30 -0.23 13.79 15.10
N ASN A 31 0.05 14.88 14.38
CA ASN A 31 1.34 15.57 14.47
C ASN A 31 1.64 16.03 15.91
N GLY A 32 0.63 16.59 16.59
CA GLY A 32 0.74 16.95 18.01
C GLY A 32 1.05 15.74 18.91
N TYR A 33 0.46 14.58 18.63
CA TYR A 33 0.79 13.35 19.35
C TYR A 33 2.22 12.88 19.08
N MET A 34 2.68 12.88 17.83
CA MET A 34 4.04 12.48 17.48
C MET A 34 5.08 13.34 18.21
N MET A 35 4.85 14.64 18.33
CA MET A 35 5.77 15.56 19.00
C MET A 35 5.81 15.39 20.53
N ARG A 36 4.66 15.08 21.15
CA ARG A 36 4.57 14.91 22.61
C ARG A 36 5.00 13.52 23.07
N GLU A 37 4.49 12.50 22.42
CA GLU A 37 4.66 11.10 22.83
C GLU A 37 5.94 10.49 22.24
N ARG A 38 6.48 11.07 21.17
CA ARG A 38 7.69 10.62 20.47
C ARG A 38 7.70 9.11 20.23
N PRO A 39 6.70 8.58 19.50
CA PRO A 39 6.60 7.14 19.26
C PRO A 39 7.87 6.62 18.58
N ALA A 40 8.30 5.42 18.92
CA ALA A 40 9.48 4.82 18.29
C ALA A 40 9.26 4.54 16.78
N THR A 41 8.02 4.26 16.38
CA THR A 41 7.67 3.93 15.00
C THR A 41 6.25 4.36 14.68
N ASN A 42 6.05 4.97 13.51
CA ASN A 42 4.72 5.20 12.94
C ASN A 42 4.51 4.30 11.73
N ILE A 43 3.28 3.79 11.60
CA ILE A 43 2.86 2.94 10.49
C ILE A 43 1.69 3.62 9.78
N PHE A 44 1.89 4.07 8.55
CA PHE A 44 0.89 4.74 7.73
C PHE A 44 0.41 3.83 6.61
N MET A 45 -0.83 3.34 6.69
CA MET A 45 -1.41 2.49 5.64
C MET A 45 -2.66 3.15 5.05
N GLY A 46 -2.64 3.46 3.75
CA GLY A 46 -3.80 3.96 3.02
C GLY A 46 -3.59 5.30 2.29
N ALA A 47 -4.69 6.00 2.07
CA ALA A 47 -4.74 7.25 1.31
C ALA A 47 -4.80 8.45 2.26
N PHE A 48 -3.67 9.14 2.39
CA PHE A 48 -3.47 10.38 3.15
C PHE A 48 -3.25 11.61 2.25
N PHE A 49 -3.13 11.47 0.93
CA PHE A 49 -2.92 12.56 -0.02
C PHE A 49 -1.82 13.54 0.41
N ALA A 50 -2.10 14.84 0.50
CA ALA A 50 -1.11 15.88 0.83
C ALA A 50 -0.60 15.76 2.28
N GLU A 51 -1.40 15.19 3.17
CA GLU A 51 -1.11 15.02 4.58
C GLU A 51 -0.05 13.96 4.84
N SER A 52 0.18 13.07 3.88
CA SER A 52 1.27 12.09 3.92
C SER A 52 2.62 12.73 4.24
N LEU A 53 2.95 13.86 3.58
CA LEU A 53 4.20 14.57 3.80
C LEU A 53 4.24 15.24 5.18
N LEU A 54 3.12 15.83 5.63
CA LEU A 54 3.03 16.48 6.93
C LEU A 54 3.20 15.48 8.09
N LEU A 55 2.59 14.30 7.97
CA LEU A 55 2.72 13.20 8.92
C LEU A 55 4.14 12.62 8.89
N ALA A 56 4.67 12.39 7.69
CA ALA A 56 6.00 11.81 7.51
C ALA A 56 7.12 12.74 8.01
N GLU A 57 7.04 14.04 7.72
CA GLU A 57 8.05 14.99 8.18
C GLU A 57 7.97 15.18 9.70
N THR A 58 6.76 15.21 10.27
CA THR A 58 6.61 15.36 11.72
C THR A 58 7.15 14.16 12.48
N GLY A 59 6.87 12.93 12.02
CA GLY A 59 7.44 11.74 12.66
C GLY A 59 8.95 11.64 12.48
N ASN A 60 9.50 12.09 11.34
CA ASN A 60 10.94 12.19 11.15
C ASN A 60 11.57 13.19 12.13
N ALA A 61 10.96 14.38 12.29
CA ALA A 61 11.37 15.36 13.30
C ALA A 61 11.23 14.84 14.75
N ALA A 62 10.29 13.91 14.99
CA ALA A 62 10.14 13.22 16.27
C ALA A 62 11.25 12.17 16.51
N GLY A 63 12.02 11.80 15.49
CA GLY A 63 12.99 10.70 15.53
C GLY A 63 12.34 9.32 15.47
N SER A 64 11.11 9.22 14.95
CA SER A 64 10.40 7.96 14.76
C SER A 64 10.84 7.27 13.46
N ILE A 65 10.95 5.94 13.47
CA ILE A 65 10.99 5.15 12.24
C ILE A 65 9.62 5.25 11.54
N GLN A 66 9.62 5.45 10.23
CA GLN A 66 8.42 5.65 9.43
C GLN A 66 8.25 4.48 8.46
N ILE A 67 7.18 3.71 8.63
CA ILE A 67 6.77 2.67 7.67
C ILE A 67 5.47 3.11 7.03
N ALA A 68 5.43 3.17 5.71
CA ALA A 68 4.27 3.63 4.97
C ALA A 68 3.82 2.60 3.93
N GLY A 69 2.58 2.71 3.49
CA GLY A 69 2.04 1.91 2.41
C GLY A 69 0.84 2.57 1.77
N THR A 70 0.86 2.72 0.46
CA THR A 70 -0.25 3.32 -0.28
C THR A 70 -0.38 2.75 -1.69
N ALA A 71 -1.62 2.67 -2.16
CA ALA A 71 -1.94 2.34 -3.54
C ALA A 71 -2.21 3.58 -4.41
N GLN A 72 -2.14 4.78 -3.83
CA GLN A 72 -2.43 6.04 -4.52
C GLN A 72 -1.14 6.56 -5.21
N PRO A 73 -1.09 6.63 -6.56
CA PRO A 73 0.11 7.06 -7.27
C PRO A 73 0.56 8.49 -6.96
N GLU A 74 -0.37 9.40 -6.67
CA GLU A 74 -0.11 10.81 -6.40
C GLU A 74 0.51 11.03 -5.01
N GLN A 75 0.26 10.12 -4.07
CA GLN A 75 0.79 10.17 -2.71
C GLN A 75 2.11 9.43 -2.56
N LEU A 76 2.31 8.39 -3.39
CA LEU A 76 3.45 7.49 -3.29
C LEU A 76 4.81 8.22 -3.26
N PRO A 77 5.06 9.29 -4.07
CA PRO A 77 6.31 10.04 -4.01
C PRO A 77 6.59 10.67 -2.64
N PHE A 78 5.56 11.10 -1.92
CA PHE A 78 5.73 11.72 -0.61
C PHE A 78 6.22 10.72 0.44
N PHE A 79 5.64 9.52 0.45
CA PHE A 79 6.09 8.47 1.35
C PHE A 79 7.46 7.89 0.96
N ILE A 80 7.73 7.71 -0.33
CA ILE A 80 9.06 7.28 -0.79
C ILE A 80 10.14 8.29 -0.35
N ALA A 81 9.85 9.59 -0.42
CA ALA A 81 10.83 10.62 -0.08
C ALA A 81 11.01 10.83 1.44
N ALA A 82 9.96 10.62 2.25
CA ALA A 82 9.94 11.03 3.66
C ALA A 82 9.84 9.87 4.67
N CYS A 83 9.71 8.61 4.22
CA CYS A 83 9.63 7.45 5.10
C CYS A 83 10.81 6.48 4.89
N ASP A 84 11.18 5.74 5.94
CA ASP A 84 12.27 4.76 5.89
C ASP A 84 11.92 3.55 5.00
N TYR A 85 10.67 3.10 5.07
CA TYR A 85 10.16 1.98 4.29
C TYR A 85 8.79 2.31 3.72
N THR A 86 8.59 2.07 2.43
CA THR A 86 7.31 2.33 1.75
C THR A 86 6.88 1.13 0.92
N LEU A 87 5.70 0.59 1.23
CA LEU A 87 5.01 -0.39 0.39
C LEU A 87 4.32 0.30 -0.78
N MET A 88 4.64 -0.14 -1.99
CA MET A 88 4.14 0.46 -3.21
C MET A 88 3.01 -0.34 -3.83
N GLY A 89 1.82 0.26 -3.95
CA GLY A 89 0.74 -0.31 -4.76
C GLY A 89 0.31 -1.69 -4.30
N GLU A 90 0.63 -2.70 -5.11
CA GLU A 90 0.28 -4.10 -4.85
C GLU A 90 0.95 -4.68 -3.62
N GLU A 91 2.11 -4.15 -3.20
CA GLU A 91 2.80 -4.60 -1.99
C GLU A 91 1.96 -4.40 -0.73
N LEU A 92 1.17 -3.32 -0.67
CA LEU A 92 0.25 -3.04 0.43
C LEU A 92 -0.81 -4.14 0.56
N TYR A 93 -1.34 -4.61 -0.56
CA TYR A 93 -2.37 -5.66 -0.59
C TYR A 93 -1.77 -7.05 -0.36
N ALA A 94 -0.59 -7.30 -0.94
CA ALA A 94 0.13 -8.56 -0.81
C ALA A 94 0.67 -8.78 0.61
N ALA A 95 1.01 -7.72 1.35
CA ALA A 95 1.58 -7.81 2.70
C ALA A 95 0.76 -8.68 3.66
N SER A 96 -0.57 -8.54 3.63
CA SER A 96 -1.45 -9.34 4.48
C SER A 96 -1.41 -10.83 4.13
N ALA A 97 -1.38 -11.15 2.82
CA ALA A 97 -1.28 -12.51 2.32
C ALA A 97 0.05 -13.19 2.69
N TYR A 98 1.16 -12.44 2.56
CA TYR A 98 2.49 -12.93 2.93
C TYR A 98 2.64 -13.12 4.43
N LEU A 99 1.98 -12.29 5.26
CA LEU A 99 2.06 -12.43 6.71
C LEU A 99 1.18 -13.56 7.23
N SER A 100 -0.08 -13.64 6.77
CA SER A 100 -1.05 -14.64 7.24
C SER A 100 -0.79 -16.04 6.70
N HIS A 101 -0.07 -16.16 5.58
CA HIS A 101 0.13 -17.41 4.85
C HIS A 101 -1.18 -18.13 4.48
N GLU A 102 -2.30 -17.39 4.38
CA GLU A 102 -3.57 -18.00 4.02
C GLU A 102 -3.59 -18.43 2.55
N PRO A 103 -3.87 -19.72 2.27
CA PRO A 103 -3.75 -20.27 0.92
C PRO A 103 -4.72 -19.63 -0.08
N LEU A 104 -5.87 -19.12 0.40
CA LEU A 104 -6.86 -18.44 -0.44
C LEU A 104 -6.34 -17.11 -0.98
N ILE A 105 -5.80 -16.26 -0.11
CA ILE A 105 -5.30 -14.93 -0.49
C ILE A 105 -4.00 -15.07 -1.30
N LEU A 106 -3.11 -15.98 -0.88
CA LEU A 106 -1.89 -16.30 -1.63
C LEU A 106 -2.19 -16.87 -3.02
N GLY A 107 -3.23 -17.70 -3.15
CA GLY A 107 -3.69 -18.23 -4.43
C GLY A 107 -4.16 -17.13 -5.38
N GLY A 108 -4.92 -16.17 -4.86
CA GLY A 108 -5.35 -14.98 -5.61
C GLY A 108 -4.17 -14.16 -6.14
N LEU A 109 -3.19 -13.88 -5.28
CA LEU A 109 -1.97 -13.14 -5.64
C LEU A 109 -1.19 -13.84 -6.77
N LYS A 110 -0.94 -15.15 -6.61
CA LYS A 110 -0.24 -15.95 -7.63
C LYS A 110 -1.01 -16.02 -8.96
N GLY A 111 -2.34 -16.13 -8.90
CA GLY A 111 -3.18 -16.13 -10.09
C GLY A 111 -3.11 -14.80 -10.83
N GLN A 112 -3.13 -13.68 -10.11
CA GLN A 112 -2.99 -12.35 -10.69
C GLN A 112 -1.62 -12.18 -11.38
N ASP A 113 -0.54 -12.61 -10.73
CA ASP A 113 0.80 -12.52 -11.30
C ASP A 113 0.98 -13.41 -12.53
N PHE A 114 0.42 -14.62 -12.52
CA PHE A 114 0.44 -15.51 -13.67
C PHE A 114 -0.27 -14.89 -14.89
N MET A 115 -1.43 -14.26 -14.67
CA MET A 115 -2.16 -13.59 -15.74
C MET A 115 -1.40 -12.37 -16.28
N LYS A 116 -0.76 -11.58 -15.42
CA LYS A 116 0.12 -10.48 -15.87
C LYS A 116 1.24 -10.99 -16.76
N ILE A 117 1.91 -12.08 -16.37
CA ILE A 117 2.98 -12.70 -17.18
C ILE A 117 2.45 -13.16 -18.53
N LEU A 118 1.29 -13.82 -18.57
CA LEU A 118 0.66 -14.26 -19.82
C LEU A 118 0.36 -13.06 -20.73
N ILE A 119 -0.19 -11.97 -20.18
CA ILE A 119 -0.47 -10.74 -20.92
C ILE A 119 0.83 -10.13 -21.47
N VAL A 120 1.90 -10.06 -20.66
CA VAL A 120 3.21 -9.54 -21.12
C VAL A 120 3.76 -10.39 -22.27
N ILE A 121 3.69 -11.71 -22.17
CA ILE A 121 4.12 -12.62 -23.26
C ILE A 121 3.28 -12.38 -24.52
N ALA A 122 1.97 -12.26 -24.39
CA ALA A 122 1.09 -11.98 -25.51
C ALA A 122 1.48 -10.66 -26.20
N ILE A 123 1.68 -9.58 -25.43
CA ILE A 123 2.12 -8.28 -25.95
C ILE A 123 3.45 -8.39 -26.69
N LEU A 124 4.44 -9.08 -26.12
CA LEU A 124 5.75 -9.28 -26.75
C LEU A 124 5.65 -10.06 -28.06
N LEU A 125 4.83 -11.12 -28.11
CA LEU A 125 4.56 -11.86 -29.34
C LEU A 125 3.90 -10.97 -30.40
N GLY A 126 2.94 -10.15 -30.00
CA GLY A 126 2.31 -9.16 -30.88
C GLY A 126 3.32 -8.19 -31.49
N ILE A 127 4.21 -7.63 -30.68
CA ILE A 127 5.28 -6.74 -31.13
C ILE A 127 6.16 -7.44 -32.18
N VAL A 128 6.60 -8.67 -31.91
CA VAL A 128 7.44 -9.45 -32.84
C VAL A 128 6.73 -9.72 -34.16
N LEU A 129 5.47 -10.16 -34.13
CA LEU A 129 4.69 -10.48 -35.33
C LEU A 129 4.47 -9.25 -36.22
N VAL A 130 4.23 -8.08 -35.61
CA VAL A 130 4.08 -6.80 -36.33
C VAL A 130 5.41 -6.38 -36.97
N ILE A 131 6.55 -6.54 -36.28
CA ILE A 131 7.88 -6.22 -36.84
C ILE A 131 8.18 -7.06 -38.10
N PHE A 132 7.79 -8.33 -38.13
CA PHE A 132 7.97 -9.22 -39.29
C PHE A 132 6.85 -9.11 -40.35
N ASN A 133 6.05 -8.05 -40.31
CA ASN A 133 4.96 -7.78 -41.26
C ASN A 133 3.96 -8.95 -41.40
N SER A 134 3.78 -9.73 -40.32
CA SER A 134 2.89 -10.90 -40.25
C SER A 134 1.88 -10.76 -39.09
N GLY A 135 1.65 -9.52 -38.63
CA GLY A 135 0.88 -9.21 -37.42
C GLY A 135 -0.59 -8.86 -37.63
N ASP A 136 -1.07 -8.74 -38.87
CA ASP A 136 -2.43 -8.25 -39.17
C ASP A 136 -3.53 -9.11 -38.53
N TRP A 137 -3.39 -10.44 -38.59
CA TRP A 137 -4.34 -11.38 -37.97
C TRP A 137 -4.33 -11.30 -36.44
N TYR A 138 -3.19 -10.95 -35.85
CA TYR A 138 -3.04 -10.84 -34.40
C TYR A 138 -3.68 -9.55 -33.88
N LEU A 139 -3.55 -8.44 -34.62
CA LEU A 139 -4.17 -7.16 -34.28
C LEU A 139 -5.71 -7.23 -34.35
N GLN A 140 -6.26 -7.96 -35.32
CA GLN A 140 -7.71 -8.18 -35.46
C GLN A 140 -8.35 -8.86 -34.23
N LEU A 141 -7.59 -9.61 -33.42
CA LEU A 141 -8.10 -10.21 -32.19
C LEU A 141 -8.41 -9.18 -31.09
N PHE A 142 -7.83 -7.98 -31.16
CA PHE A 142 -8.01 -6.91 -30.18
C PHE A 142 -8.90 -5.77 -30.68
N GLU A 143 -9.27 -5.78 -31.97
CA GLU A 143 -10.30 -4.89 -32.49
C GLU A 143 -11.66 -5.34 -31.95
N MET A 144 -12.16 -4.62 -30.94
CA MET A 144 -13.56 -4.72 -30.54
C MET A 144 -14.43 -4.11 -31.64
N ARG A 145 -15.19 -4.97 -32.31
CA ARG A 145 -16.20 -4.57 -33.31
C ARG A 145 -17.46 -4.02 -32.66
#